data_AF-A0A920GX54-F1
#
_entry.id   AF-A0A920GX54-F1
#
_cell.length_a   1.000
_cell.length_b   1.000
_cell.length_c   1.000
_cell.angle_alpha   90.00
_cell.angle_beta   90.00
_cell.angle_gamma   90.00
#
_symmetry.space_group_name_H-M   'P 1'
#
loop_
_entity.id
_entity.type
_entity.pdbx_description
1 polymer ?
#
loop_
_entity_poly.entity_id
_entity_poly.type
_entity_poly.pdbx_seq_one_letter_code
_entity_poly.pdbx_strand_id
1 'polypeptide(L)' 'MKAYRPHVTLGRFKDKTRPQYSFEEYEEINISSRVNCIDVYESEFDKGKTNFNLLRSFEF' A
#
# COMPACT_ATOMS: atom_id res chain seq x y z
N MET A 1 -14.16 10.70 -12.75
CA MET A 1 -12.87 10.48 -12.05
C MET A 1 -13.19 9.96 -10.65
N LYS A 2 -12.55 8.90 -10.15
CA LYS A 2 -12.77 8.46 -8.77
C LYS A 2 -12.13 9.47 -7.81
N ALA A 3 -12.80 9.78 -6.71
CA ALA A 3 -12.23 10.64 -5.68
C ALA A 3 -10.97 10.00 -5.08
N TYR A 4 -9.97 10.83 -4.77
CA TYR A 4 -8.76 10.38 -4.09
C TYR A 4 -9.09 9.93 -2.66
N ARG A 5 -8.67 8.70 -2.30
CA ARG A 5 -8.79 8.13 -0.97
C ARG A 5 -7.43 7.56 -0.57
N PRO A 6 -6.61 8.26 0.24
CA PRO A 6 -5.29 7.79 0.61
C PRO A 6 -5.40 6.51 1.45
N HIS A 7 -4.70 5.46 1.04
CA HIS A 7 -4.66 4.18 1.76
C HIS A 7 -3.42 3.38 1.37
N VAL A 8 -3.03 2.43 2.22
CA VAL A 8 -2.00 1.42 1.93
C VAL A 8 -2.70 0.07 1.79
N THR A 9 -2.46 -0.65 0.69
CA THR A 9 -3.03 -1.99 0.50
C THR A 9 -2.28 -2.99 1.37
N LEU A 10 -2.95 -3.63 2.34
CA LEU A 10 -2.33 -4.64 3.22
C LEU A 10 -2.31 -6.05 2.61
N GLY A 11 -3.27 -6.37 1.76
CA GLY A 11 -3.39 -7.68 1.14
C GLY A 11 -4.32 -7.68 -0.07
N ARG A 12 -4.11 -8.65 -0.97
CA ARG A 12 -4.97 -8.89 -2.12
C ARG A 12 -5.41 -10.35 -2.12
N PHE A 13 -6.69 -10.58 -1.87
CA PHE A 13 -7.29 -11.90 -1.81
C PHE A 13 -8.12 -12.16 -3.06
N LYS A 14 -7.87 -13.28 -3.75
CA LYS A 14 -8.66 -13.67 -4.93
C LYS A 14 -10.07 -14.09 -4.54
N ASP A 15 -10.19 -14.84 -3.45
CA ASP A 15 -11.45 -15.30 -2.88
C ASP A 15 -11.78 -14.40 -1.69
N LYS A 16 -12.94 -13.73 -1.74
CA LYS A 16 -13.36 -12.77 -0.71
C LYS A 16 -14.26 -13.40 0.36
N THR A 17 -14.63 -14.66 0.18
CA THR A 17 -15.63 -15.34 1.02
C THR A 17 -15.02 -16.32 2.01
N ARG A 18 -13.68 -16.41 2.08
CA ARG A 18 -13.06 -17.35 3.01
C ARG A 18 -13.27 -16.87 4.46
N PRO A 19 -13.78 -17.72 5.36
CA PRO A 19 -14.11 -17.36 6.74
C PRO A 19 -12.90 -16.94 7.58
N GLN A 20 -11.69 -17.32 7.17
CA GLN A 20 -10.41 -16.96 7.80
C GLN A 20 -9.94 -15.51 7.52
N TYR A 21 -10.72 -14.70 6.80
CA TYR A 21 -10.49 -13.26 6.63
C TYR A 21 -11.34 -12.44 7.62
N SER A 22 -11.27 -12.77 8.91
CA SER A 22 -11.69 -11.85 9.97
C SER A 22 -10.48 -10.99 10.33
N PHE A 23 -10.47 -9.74 9.87
CA PHE A 23 -9.49 -8.76 10.35
C PHE A 23 -9.92 -8.30 11.73
N GLU A 24 -8.98 -8.24 12.67
CA GLU A 24 -9.22 -7.57 13.95
C GLU A 24 -9.57 -6.10 13.69
N GLU A 25 -10.44 -5.53 14.51
CA GLU A 25 -10.73 -4.11 14.45
C GLU A 25 -9.48 -3.33 14.85
N TYR A 26 -8.89 -2.61 13.90
CA TYR A 26 -7.66 -1.84 14.09
C TYR A 26 -7.93 -0.45 14.73
N GLU A 27 -9.03 -0.28 15.44
CA GLU A 27 -9.46 1.01 16.00
C GLU A 27 -8.43 1.61 16.98
N GLU A 28 -7.61 0.77 17.61
CA GLU A 28 -6.58 1.19 18.55
C GLU A 28 -5.23 1.53 17.89
N ILE A 29 -5.05 1.23 16.59
CA ILE A 29 -3.78 1.47 15.88
C ILE A 29 -3.64 2.95 15.54
N ASN A 30 -2.81 3.66 16.31
CA ASN A 30 -2.45 5.05 16.07
C ASN A 30 -1.04 5.16 15.48
N ILE A 31 -0.94 5.15 14.14
CA ILE A 31 0.33 5.40 13.43
C ILE A 31 0.34 6.84 12.96
N SER A 32 1.29 7.62 13.47
CA SER A 32 1.57 8.98 13.00
C SER A 32 2.99 9.08 12.48
N SER A 33 3.19 9.88 11.43
CA SER A 33 4.49 10.13 10.83
C SER A 33 4.48 11.47 10.11
N ARG A 34 5.67 11.99 9.81
CA ARG A 34 5.88 13.16 8.96
C ARG A 34 6.47 12.70 7.64
N VAL A 35 5.88 13.17 6.54
CA VAL A 35 6.41 12.94 5.19
C VAL A 35 7.42 14.05 4.89
N ASN A 36 8.67 13.66 4.62
CA ASN A 36 9.77 14.59 4.32
C ASN A 36 10.23 14.52 2.85
N CYS A 37 9.78 13.52 2.10
CA CYS A 37 10.06 13.38 0.67
C CYS A 37 8.88 12.76 -0.09
N ILE A 38 8.81 13.04 -1.39
CA ILE A 38 8.02 12.26 -2.36
C ILE A 38 8.98 11.43 -3.20
N ASP A 39 8.76 10.12 -3.21
CA ASP A 39 9.46 9.19 -4.07
C ASP A 39 8.61 8.80 -5.29
N VAL A 40 9.26 8.67 -6.43
CA VAL A 40 8.69 8.14 -7.67
C VAL A 40 9.28 6.76 -7.91
N TYR A 41 8.43 5.74 -7.93
CA TYR A 41 8.81 4.36 -8.20
C TYR A 41 8.28 3.89 -9.56
N GLU A 42 9.07 3.05 -10.23
CA GLU A 42 8.60 2.19 -11.32
C GLU A 42 8.20 0.82 -10.76
N SER A 43 7.09 0.26 -11.22
CA SER A 43 6.67 -1.09 -10.85
C SER A 43 6.86 -2.05 -12.01
N GLU A 44 7.56 -3.16 -11.78
CA GLU A 44 7.72 -4.25 -12.74
C GLU A 44 7.21 -5.57 -12.14
N PHE A 45 6.53 -6.39 -12.93
CA PHE A 45 6.11 -7.73 -12.52
C PHE A 45 7.02 -8.78 -13.16
N ASP A 46 7.82 -9.44 -12.34
CA ASP A 46 8.71 -10.53 -12.78
C ASP A 46 8.56 -11.72 -11.83
N LYS A 47 8.63 -12.94 -12.40
CA LYS A 47 8.60 -14.23 -11.66
C LYS A 47 7.52 -14.33 -10.56
N GLY A 48 6.33 -13.79 -10.81
CA GLY A 48 5.21 -13.89 -9.89
C GLY A 48 5.19 -12.83 -8.77
N LYS A 49 6.10 -11.85 -8.80
CA LYS A 49 6.20 -10.80 -7.78
C LYS A 49 6.31 -9.42 -8.45
N THR A 50 5.70 -8.41 -7.83
CA THR A 50 5.93 -7.01 -8.19
C THR A 50 7.16 -6.48 -7.47
N ASN A 51 8.10 -5.91 -8.23
CA ASN A 51 9.23 -5.14 -7.71
C ASN A 51 8.93 -3.65 -7.89
N PHE A 52 9.42 -2.84 -6.95
CA PHE A 52 9.32 -1.38 -7.00
C PHE A 52 10.73 -0.80 -7.04
N ASN A 53 11.08 -0.17 -8.16
CA ASN A 53 12.40 0.42 -8.40
C ASN A 53 12.30 1.93 -8.18
N LEU A 54 13.08 2.48 -7.25
CA LEU A 54 13.11 3.93 -7.00
C LEU A 54 13.75 4.63 -8.20
N LEU A 55 13.02 5.56 -8.81
CA LEU A 55 13.52 6.38 -9.92
C LEU A 55 14.06 7.73 -9.45
N ARG A 56 13.36 8.36 -8.49
CA ARG A 56 13.69 9.70 -8.01
C ARG A 56 13.04 9.99 -6.66
N SER A 57 13.70 10.82 -5.87
CA SER A 57 13.16 11.41 -4.63
C SER A 57 13.14 12.94 -4.73
N PHE A 58 12.14 13.56 -4.13
CA PHE A 58 11.98 15.00 -4.01
C PHE A 58 11.80 15.36 -2.54
N GLU A 59 12.74 16.09 -1.96
CA GLU A 59 12.68 16.53 -0.56
C GLU A 59 11.76 17.76 -0.39
N PHE A 60 11.18 17.91 0.80
CA PHE A 60 10.30 19.02 1.19
C PHE A 60 10.96 20.03 2.13
#